data_AF-A0A1W6YRM5-F1
#
_entry.id   AF-A0A1W6YRM5-F1
#
_cell.length_a   1.000
_cell.length_b   1.000
_cell.length_c   1.000
_cell.angle_alpha   90.00
_cell.angle_beta   90.00
_cell.angle_gamma   90.00
#
_symmetry.space_group_name_H-M   'P 1'
#
loop_
_entity.id
_entity.type
_entity.pdbx_description
1 polymer ?
#
loop_
_entity_poly.entity_id
_entity_poly.type
_entity_poly.pdbx_seq_one_letter_code
_entity_poly.pdbx_strand_id
1 'polypeptide(L)'
;MPPEHIDVAEILALFGCAADEASRLRMHAELDAIQKCMLLRMRTPLRPQEFAKAKAMADASISAREILAAVDAVLSTSSRVAR
;
A
#
# COMPACT_ATOMS: atom_id res chain seq x y z
N MET A 1 8.16 -20.44 -18.43
CA MET A 1 7.49 -20.60 -17.13
C MET A 1 6.05 -20.17 -17.32
N PRO A 2 5.05 -20.94 -16.82
CA PRO A 2 3.69 -20.39 -16.74
C PRO A 2 3.74 -19.12 -15.88
N PRO A 3 2.92 -18.09 -16.18
CA PRO A 3 2.90 -16.87 -15.38
C PRO A 3 2.55 -17.22 -13.94
N GLU A 4 3.35 -16.74 -12.99
CA GLU A 4 3.02 -16.83 -11.56
C GLU A 4 1.68 -16.14 -11.35
N HIS A 5 0.68 -16.92 -10.96
CA HIS A 5 -0.64 -16.40 -10.70
C HIS A 5 -0.57 -15.66 -9.36
N ILE A 6 -0.64 -14.32 -9.42
CA ILE A 6 -0.68 -13.50 -8.21
C ILE A 6 -2.02 -13.72 -7.53
N ASP A 7 -2.01 -14.28 -6.32
CA ASP A 7 -3.21 -14.39 -5.49
C ASP A 7 -3.51 -13.03 -4.85
N VAL A 8 -4.40 -12.29 -5.48
CA VAL A 8 -4.85 -10.97 -5.02
C VAL A 8 -5.51 -11.05 -3.64
N ALA A 9 -6.24 -12.13 -3.34
CA ALA A 9 -6.91 -12.26 -2.05
C ALA A 9 -5.90 -12.47 -0.93
N GLU A 10 -4.85 -13.27 -1.17
CA GLU A 10 -3.74 -13.45 -0.23
C GLU A 10 -3.01 -12.13 0.04
N ILE A 11 -2.69 -11.38 -1.01
CA ILE A 11 -2.01 -10.08 -0.85
C ILE A 11 -2.87 -9.11 -0.04
N LEU A 12 -4.16 -8.97 -0.35
CA LEU A 12 -5.05 -8.08 0.39
C LEU A 12 -5.20 -8.49 1.86
N ALA A 13 -5.19 -9.80 2.14
CA ALA A 13 -5.19 -10.31 3.52
C ALA A 13 -3.93 -9.91 4.30
N LEU A 14 -2.76 -9.84 3.68
CA LEU A 14 -1.52 -9.35 4.32
C LEU A 14 -1.64 -7.88 4.78
N PHE A 15 -2.43 -7.08 4.07
CA PHE A 15 -2.73 -5.70 4.46
C PHE A 15 -3.93 -5.58 5.42
N GLY A 16 -4.56 -6.69 5.81
CA GLY A 16 -5.81 -6.66 6.58
C GLY A 16 -6.97 -6.01 5.80
N CYS A 17 -6.88 -5.99 4.46
CA CYS A 17 -7.83 -5.34 3.57
C CYS A 17 -8.79 -6.37 2.97
N ALA A 18 -10.10 -6.06 2.97
CA ALA A 18 -11.06 -6.85 2.22
C ALA A 18 -10.96 -6.57 0.71
N ALA A 19 -11.50 -7.51 -0.10
CA ALA A 19 -11.46 -7.44 -1.56
C ALA A 19 -12.47 -6.46 -2.18
N ASP A 20 -13.27 -5.76 -1.38
CA ASP A 20 -14.17 -4.72 -1.87
C ASP A 20 -13.44 -3.40 -2.14
N GLU A 21 -13.97 -2.61 -3.08
CA GLU A 21 -13.36 -1.35 -3.50
C GLU A 21 -13.27 -0.32 -2.36
N ALA A 22 -14.27 -0.27 -1.47
CA ALA A 22 -14.29 0.69 -0.39
C ALA A 22 -13.17 0.41 0.63
N SER A 23 -12.90 -0.85 0.96
CA SER A 23 -11.79 -1.26 1.81
C SER A 23 -10.43 -0.89 1.21
N ARG A 24 -10.25 -1.12 -0.10
CA ARG A 24 -8.99 -0.74 -0.78
C ARG A 24 -8.77 0.77 -0.81
N LEU A 25 -9.82 1.55 -1.11
CA LEU A 25 -9.73 3.02 -1.09
C LEU A 25 -9.41 3.56 0.31
N ARG A 26 -9.98 2.96 1.37
CA ARG A 26 -9.62 3.30 2.75
C ARG A 26 -8.15 3.01 3.03
N MET A 27 -7.66 1.82 2.67
CA MET A 27 -6.26 1.45 2.87
C MET A 27 -5.30 2.41 2.15
N HIS A 28 -5.59 2.80 0.91
CA HIS A 28 -4.80 3.81 0.18
C HIS A 28 -4.75 5.15 0.93
N ALA A 29 -5.89 5.60 1.46
CA ALA A 29 -5.97 6.85 2.22
C ALA A 29 -5.19 6.77 3.55
N GLU A 30 -5.26 5.63 4.25
CA GLU A 30 -4.52 5.41 5.49
C GLU A 30 -3.00 5.40 5.26
N LEU A 31 -2.52 4.71 4.22
CA LEU A 31 -1.10 4.70 3.86
C LEU A 31 -0.59 6.09 3.45
N ASP A 32 -1.40 6.86 2.71
CA ASP A 32 -1.06 8.25 2.39
C ASP A 32 -1.02 9.14 3.63
N ALA A 33 -1.95 8.95 4.58
CA ALA A 33 -1.96 9.67 5.84
C ALA A 33 -0.72 9.34 6.70
N ILE A 34 -0.32 8.07 6.78
CA ILE A 34 0.90 7.65 7.47
C ILE A 34 2.13 8.29 6.83
N GLN A 35 2.25 8.22 5.50
CA GLN A 35 3.37 8.83 4.78
C GLN A 35 3.44 10.34 5.06
N LYS A 36 2.33 11.07 4.89
CA LYS A 36 2.26 12.51 5.16
C LYS A 36 2.63 12.85 6.59
N CYS A 37 2.11 12.09 7.57
CA CYS A 37 2.43 12.28 8.98
C CYS A 37 3.93 12.12 9.25
N MET A 38 4.56 11.08 8.67
CA MET A 38 5.99 10.84 8.85
C MET A 38 6.87 11.88 8.17
N LEU A 39 6.51 12.30 6.95
CA LEU A 39 7.20 13.38 6.26
C LEU A 39 7.12 14.69 7.05
N LEU A 40 5.97 14.99 7.67
CA LEU A 40 5.82 16.15 8.55
C LEU A 40 6.67 16.00 9.81
N ARG A 41 6.70 14.80 10.43
CA ARG A 41 7.53 14.54 11.62
C ARG A 41 9.01 14.74 11.34
N MET A 42 9.48 14.33 10.17
CA MET A 42 10.88 14.50 9.73
C MET A 42 11.30 15.96 9.50
N ARG A 43 10.35 16.91 9.44
CA ARG A 43 10.64 18.36 9.37
C ARG A 43 10.95 18.99 10.73
N THR A 44 10.78 18.24 11.81
CA THR A 44 11.09 18.68 13.17
C THR A 44 12.45 18.14 13.63
N PRO A 45 13.10 18.75 14.63
CA PRO A 45 14.32 18.19 15.21
C PRO A 45 14.06 16.79 15.80
N LEU A 46 14.81 15.81 15.30
CA LEU A 46 14.73 14.40 15.68
C LEU A 46 16.11 13.89 16.05
N ARG A 47 16.18 12.92 16.97
CA ARG A 47 17.39 12.11 17.13
C ARG A 47 17.57 11.25 15.87
N PRO A 48 18.81 10.87 15.49
CA PRO A 48 19.05 10.06 14.29
C PRO A 48 18.21 8.78 14.21
N GLN A 49 18.02 8.09 15.33
CA GLN A 49 17.18 6.88 15.39
C GLN A 49 15.69 7.14 15.11
N GLU A 50 15.17 8.31 15.52
CA GLU A 50 13.77 8.68 15.34
C GLU A 50 13.51 9.09 13.90
N PHE A 51 14.46 9.82 13.30
CA PHE A 51 14.44 10.14 11.89
C PHE A 51 14.48 8.88 11.02
N ALA A 52 15.37 7.93 11.33
CA ALA A 52 15.46 6.66 10.61
C ALA A 52 14.14 5.86 10.67
N LYS A 53 13.50 5.81 11.85
CA LYS A 53 12.18 5.18 12.01
C LYS A 53 11.10 5.88 11.19
N ALA A 54 11.02 7.21 11.27
CA ALA A 54 10.04 7.98 10.50
C ALA A 54 10.23 7.79 8.99
N LYS A 55 11.49 7.81 8.52
CA LYS A 55 11.83 7.53 7.13
C LYS A 55 11.41 6.13 6.71
N ALA A 56 11.76 5.11 7.50
CA ALA A 56 11.41 3.72 7.19
C ALA A 56 9.89 3.51 7.08
N MET A 57 9.10 4.15 7.93
CA MET A 57 7.64 4.07 7.84
C MET A 57 7.08 4.82 6.62
N ALA A 58 7.65 5.97 6.26
CA ALA A 58 7.29 6.68 5.04
C ALA A 58 7.61 5.86 3.78
N ASP A 59 8.80 5.25 3.72
CA ASP A 59 9.22 4.40 2.62
C ASP A 59 8.34 3.15 2.52
N ALA A 60 8.05 2.48 3.64
CA ALA A 60 7.16 1.31 3.68
C ALA A 60 5.74 1.65 3.20
N SER A 61 5.25 2.85 3.52
CA SER A 61 3.94 3.32 3.04
C SER A 61 3.93 3.53 1.52
N ILE A 62 5.05 3.96 0.92
CA ILE A 62 5.19 4.06 -0.53
C ILE A 62 5.12 2.67 -1.17
N SER A 63 5.96 1.73 -0.72
CA SER A 63 5.98 0.37 -1.26
C SER A 63 4.64 -0.35 -1.10
N ALA A 64 3.95 -0.17 0.03
CA ALA A 64 2.61 -0.71 0.24
C ALA A 64 1.60 -0.21 -0.80
N ARG A 65 1.62 1.09 -1.11
CA ARG A 65 0.74 1.66 -2.15
C ARG A 65 1.08 1.18 -3.56
N GLU A 66 2.36 0.97 -3.87
CA GLU A 66 2.77 0.40 -5.16
C GLU A 66 2.26 -1.03 -5.33
N ILE A 67 2.32 -1.85 -4.28
CA ILE A 67 1.74 -3.20 -4.28
C ILE A 67 0.22 -3.13 -4.49
N LEU A 68 -0.48 -2.25 -3.76
CA LEU A 68 -1.92 -2.09 -3.91
C LEU A 68 -2.32 -1.58 -5.29
N ALA A 69 -1.54 -0.68 -5.89
CA ALA A 69 -1.77 -0.22 -7.25
C ALA A 69 -1.61 -1.35 -8.29
N ALA A 70 -0.64 -2.25 -8.10
CA ALA A 70 -0.49 -3.44 -8.93
C ALA A 70 -1.69 -4.38 -8.78
N VAL A 71 -2.20 -4.57 -7.55
CA VAL A 71 -3.42 -5.34 -7.28
C VAL A 71 -4.64 -4.72 -7.98
N ASP A 72 -4.83 -3.40 -7.89
CA ASP A 72 -5.93 -2.71 -8.55
C ASP A 72 -5.88 -2.88 -10.08
N ALA A 73 -4.68 -2.85 -10.67
CA ALA A 73 -4.49 -3.11 -12.10
C ALA A 73 -4.92 -4.54 -12.49
N VAL A 74 -4.59 -5.55 -11.68
CA VAL A 74 -5.02 -6.95 -11.90
C VAL A 74 -6.54 -7.05 -11.83
N LEU A 75 -7.17 -6.51 -10.78
CA LEU A 75 -8.62 -6.54 -10.60
C LEU A 75 -9.37 -5.85 -11.76
N SER A 76 -8.85 -4.73 -12.26
CA SER A 76 -9.44 -4.01 -13.40
C SER A 76 -9.38 -4.81 -14.71
N THR A 77 -8.34 -5.64 -14.88
CA THR A 77 -8.15 -6.48 -16.06
C THR A 77 -9.06 -7.69 -16.02
N SER A 78 -9.18 -8.36 -14.86
CA SER A 78 -10.10 -9.50 -14.67
C SER A 78 -11.57 -9.11 -14.89
N SER A 79 -11.98 -7.89 -14.50
CA SER A 79 -13.33 -7.40 -14.75
C SER A 79 -13.65 -7.13 -16.22
N ARG A 80 -12.63 -6.89 -17.08
CA ARG A 80 -12.82 -6.67 -18.52
C ARG A 80 -12.92 -7.96 -19.32
N VAL A 81 -12.24 -9.02 -18.87
CA VAL A 81 -12.26 -10.34 -19.53
C VAL A 81 -13.58 -11.10 -19.24
N ALA A 82 -14.26 -10.77 -18.15
CA ALA A 82 -15.55 -11.37 -17.77
C ALA A 82 -16.78 -10.71 -18.42
N ARG A 83 -16.59 -9.73 -19.33
CA ARG A 83 -17.66 -9.07 -20.10
C ARG A 83 -17.56 -9.46 -21.56
#